data_AF-A0A951PMT0-F1
#
_entry.id   AF-A0A951PMT0-F1
#
_cell.length_a   1.000
_cell.length_b   1.000
_cell.length_c   1.000
_cell.angle_alpha   90.00
_cell.angle_beta   90.00
_cell.angle_gamma   90.00
#
_symmetry.space_group_name_H-M   'P 1'
#
loop_
_entity.id
_entity.type
_entity.pdbx_description
1 polymer ?
#
loop_
_entity_poly.entity_id
_entity_poly.type
_entity_poly.pdbx_seq_one_letter_code
_entity_poly.pdbx_strand_id
1 'polypeptide(L)'
;MIDGDSLRDNYSSSSLSGYASLIQEYAERLRCAGELEEQILTNVAIKIHQYLLEQPFSDKENDFLQLSAQAELSPELMVRLKQSFQGYFSQEFWESQAQWILEALEQWRKDKFIPGNNYEPSITANSLLTEQEVAIEKQLQNYCCLYSADELLQHSNVYDLSKEELVTLFNYYSPSVITEHPLFLVEPIEAIPTCPPYRAGLECTYRLDKWVNNENNWAEFKLTDKSTYKNKVQVYISEPNGIDFLPLATALQVLDGLGLEAAKLQLVFGAYLAKQERPWKDEVLLRGTELIELLGWGKRKDLTESDKLQQIANLAHGIGRLVMQSEWQMKVGNKSYDLSSTLISPLWFLSIEVIRQLNCLKSKNVEYREVYIKLRAGDWASKWFNKAGNKAKEALHQFGYLAQEILRIDPYHDELALKLAIHLSILSRIRANNKNPYPYSVSTLLRAVEIGARLRDACQDKRKAYELRRRWDKALKMLMELGWQIEFDQDYPEWLRPSNQAEKPEGWQSVNGKRVKLIDRLMAAHLFIKPPNIVQEKLLKINQRKKPLPKRLPSVSRGRVTGEQIRKEREAKEVSQAALALWMEKTPAWLCQIEKGRRKLSPKDAKELLKGIDFLAQSQTSE
;
A
#
# COMPACT_ATOMS: atom_id res chain seq x y z
N MET A 1 32.04 36.29 -29.17
CA MET A 1 31.46 35.00 -28.78
C MET A 1 31.29 34.22 -30.06
N ILE A 2 31.77 32.99 -30.09
CA ILE A 2 31.68 32.14 -31.28
C ILE A 2 30.28 31.49 -31.23
N ASP A 3 29.50 31.69 -32.28
CA ASP A 3 28.14 31.17 -32.44
C ASP A 3 28.22 29.79 -33.12
N GLY A 4 27.81 28.72 -32.41
CA GLY A 4 28.07 27.33 -32.80
C GLY A 4 27.41 26.94 -34.12
N ASP A 5 26.18 27.41 -34.36
CA ASP A 5 25.43 27.12 -35.58
C ASP A 5 26.02 27.78 -36.83
N SER A 6 26.71 28.91 -36.67
CA SER A 6 27.42 29.59 -37.77
C SER A 6 28.70 28.87 -38.23
N LEU A 7 29.21 27.92 -37.42
CA LEU A 7 30.48 27.22 -37.62
C LEU A 7 30.37 25.91 -38.40
N ARG A 8 29.19 25.29 -38.53
CA ARG A 8 29.09 23.99 -39.25
C ARG A 8 28.76 24.18 -40.74
N ASP A 9 27.95 25.18 -41.08
CA ASP A 9 27.48 25.39 -42.46
C ASP A 9 28.48 26.16 -43.36
N ASN A 10 29.52 26.79 -42.79
CA ASN A 10 30.45 27.64 -43.55
C ASN A 10 31.83 27.03 -43.84
N TYR A 11 32.16 25.85 -43.31
CA TYR A 11 33.55 25.35 -43.31
C TYR A 11 33.70 24.07 -44.12
N SER A 12 33.71 24.24 -45.44
CA SER A 12 34.10 23.23 -46.44
C SER A 12 35.25 23.73 -47.34
N SER A 13 36.02 24.74 -46.91
CA SER A 13 37.19 25.23 -47.65
C SER A 13 38.48 24.62 -47.14
N SER A 14 39.10 23.82 -47.99
CA SER A 14 40.29 22.98 -47.81
C SER A 14 41.61 23.76 -47.57
N SER A 15 41.87 24.23 -46.34
CA SER A 15 43.19 24.83 -46.01
C SER A 15 44.21 23.85 -45.39
N LEU A 16 43.78 22.68 -44.90
CA LEU A 16 44.64 21.75 -44.14
C LEU A 16 45.01 20.44 -44.86
N SER A 17 44.80 20.31 -46.18
CA SER A 17 45.07 19.06 -46.91
C SER A 17 46.54 18.59 -46.88
N GLY A 18 47.47 19.40 -46.36
CA GLY A 18 48.88 19.04 -46.11
C GLY A 18 49.21 18.56 -44.69
N TYR A 19 48.24 18.52 -43.76
CA TYR A 19 48.46 18.27 -42.32
C TYR A 19 47.91 16.93 -41.83
N ALA A 20 47.82 15.92 -42.70
CA ALA A 20 47.26 14.61 -42.36
C ALA A 20 47.92 13.94 -41.14
N SER A 21 49.26 14.05 -41.00
CA SER A 21 49.98 13.48 -39.86
C SER A 21 49.63 14.16 -38.54
N LEU A 22 49.31 15.46 -38.58
CA LEU A 22 48.98 16.25 -37.39
C LEU A 22 47.54 16.01 -36.93
N ILE A 23 46.61 15.82 -37.87
CA ILE A 23 45.24 15.40 -37.58
C ILE A 23 45.25 14.02 -36.91
N GLN A 24 46.04 13.09 -37.41
CA GLN A 24 46.19 11.75 -36.83
C GLN A 24 46.78 11.79 -35.41
N GLU A 25 47.84 12.57 -35.17
CA GLU A 25 48.45 12.72 -33.85
C GLU A 25 47.45 13.33 -32.84
N TYR A 26 46.69 14.35 -33.25
CA TYR A 26 45.67 14.98 -32.39
C TYR A 26 44.48 14.05 -32.13
N ALA A 27 44.04 13.29 -33.13
CA ALA A 27 42.99 12.28 -33.01
C ALA A 27 43.38 11.18 -32.01
N GLU A 28 44.63 10.68 -32.07
CA GLU A 28 45.13 9.72 -31.08
C GLU A 28 45.18 10.31 -29.68
N ARG A 29 45.54 11.60 -29.54
CA ARG A 29 45.55 12.29 -28.25
C ARG A 29 44.15 12.38 -27.65
N LEU A 30 43.15 12.75 -28.44
CA LEU A 30 41.74 12.79 -28.00
C LEU A 30 41.24 11.40 -27.58
N ARG A 31 41.54 10.38 -28.40
CA ARG A 31 41.14 8.99 -28.14
C ARG A 31 41.77 8.44 -26.85
N CYS A 32 43.07 8.65 -26.64
CA CYS A 32 43.80 8.13 -25.48
C CYS A 32 43.43 8.83 -24.17
N ALA A 33 43.05 10.12 -24.23
CA ALA A 33 42.59 10.85 -23.05
C ALA A 33 41.25 10.29 -22.52
N GLY A 34 40.36 9.81 -23.41
CA GLY A 34 39.05 9.25 -23.04
C GLY A 34 38.02 10.25 -22.50
N GLU A 35 38.46 11.45 -22.13
CA GLU A 35 37.61 12.52 -21.59
C GLU A 35 36.53 12.96 -22.58
N LEU A 36 36.86 13.08 -23.86
CA LEU A 36 35.91 13.49 -24.91
C LEU A 36 34.80 12.44 -25.10
N GLU A 37 35.15 11.15 -25.11
CA GLU A 37 34.20 10.05 -25.24
C GLU A 37 33.20 10.04 -24.08
N GLU A 38 33.70 10.14 -22.85
CA GLU A 38 32.85 10.17 -21.65
C GLU A 38 31.92 11.37 -21.64
N GLN A 39 32.41 12.53 -22.11
CA GLN A 39 31.62 13.75 -22.18
C GLN A 39 30.54 13.69 -23.27
N ILE A 40 30.84 13.10 -24.43
CA ILE A 40 29.83 12.80 -25.48
C ILE A 40 28.74 11.89 -24.91
N LEU A 41 29.10 10.78 -24.28
CA LEU A 41 28.14 9.85 -23.72
C LEU A 41 27.32 10.45 -22.56
N THR A 42 27.92 11.36 -21.79
CA THR A 42 27.22 12.15 -20.78
C THR A 42 26.16 13.05 -21.40
N ASN A 43 26.49 13.74 -22.49
CA ASN A 43 25.53 14.58 -23.23
C ASN A 43 24.40 13.75 -23.85
N VAL A 44 24.70 12.57 -24.39
CA VAL A 44 23.71 11.60 -24.89
C VAL A 44 22.73 11.23 -23.78
N ALA A 45 23.22 10.87 -22.59
CA ALA A 45 22.38 10.50 -21.46
C ALA A 45 21.48 11.66 -20.98
N ILE A 46 22.01 12.90 -20.93
CA ILE A 46 21.26 14.09 -20.55
C ILE A 46 20.14 14.38 -21.54
N LYS A 47 20.42 14.35 -22.85
CA LYS A 47 19.41 14.64 -23.90
C LYS A 47 18.28 13.62 -23.88
N ILE A 48 18.60 12.34 -23.70
CA ILE A 48 17.59 11.28 -23.57
C ILE A 48 16.76 11.45 -22.30
N HIS A 49 17.41 11.82 -21.19
CA HIS A 49 16.72 12.12 -19.95
C HIS A 49 15.73 13.29 -20.11
N GLN A 50 16.14 14.36 -20.78
CA GLN A 50 15.28 15.52 -21.05
C GLN A 50 14.11 15.16 -21.98
N TYR A 51 14.36 14.36 -23.03
CA TYR A 51 13.31 13.85 -23.92
C TYR A 51 12.26 13.02 -23.17
N LEU A 52 12.68 12.17 -22.22
CA LEU A 52 11.75 11.39 -21.38
C LEU A 52 10.91 12.25 -20.42
N LEU A 53 11.41 13.42 -20.00
CA LEU A 53 10.75 14.33 -19.07
C LEU A 53 9.82 15.36 -19.75
N GLU A 54 9.69 15.36 -21.08
CA GLU A 54 8.88 16.32 -21.85
C GLU A 54 9.23 17.80 -21.56
N GLN A 55 10.47 18.07 -21.15
CA GLN A 55 10.94 19.44 -20.90
C GLN A 55 11.32 20.12 -22.23
N PRO A 56 10.91 21.38 -22.49
CA PRO A 56 11.35 22.11 -23.67
C PRO A 56 12.86 22.38 -23.61
N PHE A 57 13.54 22.33 -24.76
CA PHE A 57 14.93 22.75 -24.89
C PHE A 57 15.09 24.20 -24.40
N SER A 58 16.10 24.47 -23.58
CA SER A 58 16.55 25.85 -23.38
C SER A 58 17.24 26.28 -24.68
N ASP A 59 16.76 27.36 -25.31
CA ASP A 59 17.37 27.95 -26.52
C ASP A 59 18.78 28.53 -26.28
N LYS A 60 19.36 28.32 -25.09
CA LYS A 60 20.69 28.83 -24.71
C LYS A 60 21.66 27.66 -24.55
N GLU A 61 22.45 27.40 -25.58
CA GLU A 61 23.54 26.40 -25.59
C GLU A 61 24.49 26.53 -24.37
N ASN A 62 24.71 27.76 -23.90
CA ASN A 62 25.53 28.05 -22.72
C ASN A 62 24.96 27.48 -21.40
N ASP A 63 23.65 27.35 -21.27
CA ASP A 63 23.03 26.75 -20.07
C ASP A 63 23.22 25.23 -20.07
N PHE A 64 23.20 24.61 -21.25
CA PHE A 64 23.44 23.17 -21.42
C PHE A 64 24.91 22.80 -21.17
N LEU A 65 25.86 23.60 -21.66
CA LEU A 65 27.29 23.43 -21.40
C LEU A 65 27.63 23.44 -19.89
N GLN A 66 26.91 24.24 -19.11
CA GLN A 66 27.05 24.25 -17.65
C GLN A 66 26.48 22.98 -16.99
N LEU A 67 25.34 22.49 -17.48
CA LEU A 67 24.72 21.24 -17.00
C LEU A 67 25.60 20.01 -17.32
N SER A 68 26.17 19.94 -18.53
CA SER A 68 27.06 18.84 -18.93
C SER A 68 28.37 18.82 -18.16
N ALA A 69 28.93 19.99 -17.84
CA ALA A 69 30.19 20.09 -17.09
C ALA A 69 30.05 19.68 -15.60
N GLN A 70 28.82 19.61 -15.08
CA GLN A 70 28.51 19.23 -13.69
C GLN A 70 27.88 17.83 -13.58
N ALA A 71 27.68 17.17 -14.73
CA ALA A 71 27.06 15.87 -14.83
C ALA A 71 28.06 14.75 -14.53
N GLU A 72 27.75 13.91 -13.55
CA GLU A 72 28.51 12.69 -13.28
C GLU A 72 27.57 11.49 -13.37
N LEU A 73 27.73 10.70 -14.45
CA LEU A 73 26.98 9.47 -14.68
C LEU A 73 27.39 8.37 -13.70
N SER A 74 26.48 7.41 -13.42
CA SER A 74 26.85 6.21 -12.67
C SER A 74 27.83 5.36 -13.48
N PRO A 75 28.82 4.69 -12.84
CA PRO A 75 29.79 3.84 -13.55
C PRO A 75 29.13 2.73 -14.37
N GLU A 76 28.02 2.18 -13.86
CA GLU A 76 27.24 1.13 -14.52
C GLU A 76 26.58 1.61 -15.81
N LEU A 77 26.02 2.82 -15.80
CA LEU A 77 25.42 3.43 -16.99
C LEU A 77 26.50 3.78 -18.02
N MET A 78 27.62 4.34 -17.57
CA MET A 78 28.73 4.68 -18.47
C MET A 78 29.28 3.45 -19.21
N VAL A 79 29.52 2.34 -18.51
CA VAL A 79 29.98 1.09 -19.14
C VAL A 79 29.01 0.61 -20.22
N ARG A 80 27.70 0.70 -19.98
CA ARG A 80 26.68 0.29 -20.96
C ARG A 80 26.61 1.24 -22.15
N LEU A 81 26.73 2.54 -21.94
CA LEU A 81 26.77 3.51 -23.02
C LEU A 81 28.00 3.28 -23.91
N LYS A 82 29.17 3.05 -23.30
CA LYS A 82 30.38 2.67 -24.03
C LYS A 82 30.18 1.40 -24.85
N GLN A 83 29.54 0.37 -24.29
CA GLN A 83 29.22 -0.87 -25.02
C GLN A 83 28.23 -0.64 -26.17
N SER A 84 27.19 0.18 -25.94
CA SER A 84 26.11 0.41 -26.91
C SER A 84 26.58 1.23 -28.11
N PHE A 85 27.51 2.16 -27.88
CA PHE A 85 28.03 3.08 -28.91
C PHE A 85 29.48 2.79 -29.30
N GLN A 86 30.04 1.63 -28.92
CA GLN A 86 31.43 1.28 -29.23
C GLN A 86 31.75 1.35 -30.73
N GLY A 87 30.77 1.00 -31.59
CA GLY A 87 30.91 1.05 -33.04
C GLY A 87 30.93 2.45 -33.65
N TYR A 88 30.50 3.48 -32.90
CA TYR A 88 30.44 4.86 -33.37
C TYR A 88 31.81 5.57 -33.28
N PHE A 89 32.60 5.27 -32.24
CA PHE A 89 33.90 5.89 -31.99
C PHE A 89 35.03 5.26 -32.82
N SER A 90 34.85 5.23 -34.15
CA SER A 90 35.82 4.71 -35.11
C SER A 90 37.04 5.63 -35.27
N GLN A 91 38.09 5.15 -35.94
CA GLN A 91 39.24 6.00 -36.26
C GLN A 91 38.84 7.22 -37.11
N GLU A 92 37.94 7.04 -38.07
CA GLU A 92 37.42 8.10 -38.94
C GLU A 92 36.67 9.17 -38.14
N PHE A 93 35.91 8.77 -37.11
CA PHE A 93 35.26 9.71 -36.20
C PHE A 93 36.30 10.61 -35.51
N TRP A 94 37.34 10.02 -34.91
CA TRP A 94 38.37 10.78 -34.19
C TRP A 94 39.16 11.72 -35.11
N GLU A 95 39.46 11.27 -36.32
CA GLU A 95 40.12 12.10 -37.35
C GLU A 95 39.23 13.28 -37.78
N SER A 96 37.93 13.06 -37.96
CA SER A 96 36.96 14.12 -38.29
C SER A 96 36.82 15.16 -37.17
N GLN A 97 36.69 14.72 -35.91
CA GLN A 97 36.62 15.65 -34.76
C GLN A 97 37.91 16.44 -34.58
N ALA A 98 39.07 15.77 -34.74
CA ALA A 98 40.37 16.41 -34.67
C ALA A 98 40.52 17.49 -35.75
N GLN A 99 40.12 17.18 -36.98
CA GLN A 99 40.15 18.13 -38.08
C GLN A 99 39.29 19.36 -37.78
N TRP A 100 38.04 19.18 -37.33
CA TRP A 100 37.14 20.30 -37.02
C TRP A 100 37.69 21.21 -35.93
N ILE A 101 38.19 20.64 -34.82
CA ILE A 101 38.74 21.44 -33.71
C ILE A 101 39.95 22.25 -34.17
N LEU A 102 40.84 21.63 -34.95
CA LEU A 102 42.04 22.28 -35.47
C LEU A 102 41.71 23.40 -36.47
N GLU A 103 40.76 23.18 -37.37
CA GLU A 103 40.28 24.19 -38.33
C GLU A 103 39.64 25.39 -37.61
N ALA A 104 38.80 25.14 -36.60
CA ALA A 104 38.18 26.18 -35.80
C ALA A 104 39.20 26.99 -34.97
N LEU A 105 40.22 26.33 -34.40
CA LEU A 105 41.34 26.99 -33.71
C LEU A 105 42.16 27.86 -34.66
N GLU A 106 42.46 27.36 -35.87
CA GLU A 106 43.22 28.11 -36.87
C GLU A 106 42.45 29.34 -37.35
N GLN A 107 41.14 29.21 -37.56
CA GLN A 107 40.30 30.33 -37.93
C GLN A 107 40.22 31.39 -36.82
N TRP A 108 40.06 30.97 -35.57
CA TRP A 108 40.09 31.89 -34.43
C TRP A 108 41.42 32.66 -34.34
N ARG A 109 42.55 32.00 -34.64
CA ARG A 109 43.87 32.65 -34.72
C ARG A 109 43.90 33.70 -35.83
N LYS A 110 43.35 33.39 -37.01
CA LYS A 110 43.28 34.31 -38.16
C LYS A 110 42.41 35.53 -37.86
N ASP A 111 41.26 35.34 -37.22
CA ASP A 111 40.31 36.44 -36.94
C ASP A 111 40.84 37.44 -35.88
N LYS A 112 41.81 37.05 -35.05
CA LYS A 112 42.49 37.94 -34.09
C LYS A 112 43.70 38.69 -34.67
N PHE A 113 44.27 38.26 -35.80
CA PHE A 113 45.45 38.89 -36.39
C PHE A 113 45.06 39.94 -37.46
N ILE A 114 45.44 41.19 -37.24
CA ILE A 114 45.23 42.31 -38.18
C ILE A 114 45.96 41.98 -39.52
N PRO A 115 45.32 42.17 -40.70
CA PRO A 115 45.93 41.85 -41.98
C PRO A 115 47.09 42.81 -42.26
N GLY A 116 48.31 42.31 -42.09
CA GLY A 116 49.54 43.12 -42.27
C GLY A 116 50.84 42.43 -41.89
N ASN A 117 50.81 41.37 -41.07
CA ASN A 117 51.98 40.51 -40.84
C ASN A 117 51.77 39.15 -41.49
N ASN A 118 52.78 38.70 -42.25
CA ASN A 118 52.83 37.36 -42.82
C ASN A 118 52.70 36.33 -41.70
N TYR A 119 51.53 35.71 -41.58
CA TYR A 119 51.30 34.58 -40.70
C TYR A 119 51.80 33.33 -41.42
N GLU A 120 52.88 32.73 -40.91
CA GLU A 120 53.21 31.34 -41.25
C GLU A 120 52.41 30.41 -40.31
N PRO A 121 51.68 29.42 -40.84
CA PRO A 121 50.93 28.46 -40.04
C PRO A 121 51.88 27.51 -39.30
N SER A 122 52.28 27.86 -38.08
CA SER A 122 52.99 26.94 -37.19
C SER A 122 51.99 26.10 -36.40
N ILE A 123 51.37 25.11 -37.05
CA ILE A 123 50.76 24.00 -36.33
C ILE A 123 51.88 22.99 -36.10
N THR A 124 52.72 23.23 -35.10
CA THR A 124 53.63 22.18 -34.60
C THR A 124 52.95 21.50 -33.43
N ALA A 125 52.74 20.19 -33.55
CA ALA A 125 52.08 19.31 -32.58
C ALA A 125 52.70 19.33 -31.17
N ASN A 126 53.85 19.98 -30.98
CA ASN A 126 54.52 20.13 -29.71
C ASN A 126 55.07 21.56 -29.50
N SER A 127 54.25 22.52 -29.06
CA SER A 127 54.65 23.53 -28.05
C SER A 127 53.53 24.50 -27.67
N LEU A 128 53.25 24.56 -26.35
CA LEU A 128 52.68 25.64 -25.54
C LEU A 128 51.61 26.51 -26.20
N LEU A 129 50.39 25.99 -26.31
CA LEU A 129 49.20 26.82 -26.37
C LEU A 129 49.25 27.85 -25.23
N THR A 130 48.96 29.11 -25.55
CA THR A 130 48.76 30.15 -24.53
C THR A 130 47.58 29.77 -23.64
N GLU A 131 47.51 30.30 -22.41
CA GLU A 131 46.36 30.05 -21.51
C GLU A 131 45.00 30.38 -22.16
N GLN A 132 44.98 31.38 -23.04
CA GLN A 132 43.78 31.74 -23.82
C GLN A 132 43.44 30.68 -24.88
N GLU A 133 44.43 30.13 -25.57
CA GLU A 133 44.20 29.08 -26.57
C GLU A 133 43.77 27.75 -25.93
N VAL A 134 44.31 27.40 -24.76
CA VAL A 134 43.86 26.22 -23.99
C VAL A 134 42.39 26.37 -23.57
N ALA A 135 41.99 27.58 -23.12
CA ALA A 135 40.61 27.84 -22.74
C ALA A 135 39.65 27.71 -23.94
N ILE A 136 40.09 28.09 -25.13
CA ILE A 136 39.27 28.05 -26.36
C ILE A 136 39.23 26.66 -26.95
N GLU A 137 40.35 25.94 -26.97
CA GLU A 137 40.40 24.52 -27.32
C GLU A 137 39.41 23.73 -26.45
N LYS A 138 39.38 24.00 -25.14
CA LYS A 138 38.42 23.36 -24.23
C LYS A 138 36.97 23.73 -24.53
N GLN A 139 36.70 24.97 -24.93
CA GLN A 139 35.36 25.37 -25.37
C GLN A 139 34.95 24.65 -26.65
N LEU A 140 35.84 24.59 -27.66
CA LEU A 140 35.60 23.88 -28.91
C LEU A 140 35.38 22.38 -28.69
N GLN A 141 36.16 21.75 -27.82
CA GLN A 141 35.94 20.35 -27.40
C GLN A 141 34.54 20.16 -26.79
N ASN A 142 34.07 21.09 -25.94
CA ASN A 142 32.71 20.98 -25.39
C ASN A 142 31.63 21.10 -26.48
N TYR A 143 31.77 22.02 -27.44
CA TYR A 143 30.85 22.11 -28.58
C TYR A 143 30.88 20.84 -29.43
N CYS A 144 32.07 20.32 -29.75
CA CYS A 144 32.26 19.02 -30.37
C CYS A 144 31.48 17.92 -29.65
N CYS A 145 31.59 17.86 -28.31
CA CYS A 145 30.88 16.87 -27.50
C CYS A 145 29.36 16.99 -27.61
N LEU A 146 28.82 18.20 -27.75
CA LEU A 146 27.38 18.43 -27.89
C LEU A 146 26.88 18.02 -29.26
N TYR A 147 27.55 18.47 -30.32
CA TYR A 147 27.17 18.15 -31.69
C TYR A 147 27.32 16.65 -31.97
N SER A 148 28.40 16.04 -31.48
CA SER A 148 28.61 14.58 -31.61
C SER A 148 27.53 13.79 -30.87
N ALA A 149 27.04 14.29 -29.72
CA ALA A 149 25.95 13.65 -29.01
C ALA A 149 24.63 13.75 -29.80
N ASP A 150 24.32 14.89 -30.41
CA ASP A 150 23.13 15.04 -31.26
C ASP A 150 23.19 14.15 -32.51
N GLU A 151 24.34 14.14 -33.18
CA GLU A 151 24.56 13.31 -34.35
C GLU A 151 24.44 11.82 -34.01
N LEU A 152 25.00 11.39 -32.89
CA LEU A 152 24.90 10.02 -32.39
C LEU A 152 23.44 9.65 -32.07
N LEU A 153 22.66 10.55 -31.48
CA LEU A 153 21.22 10.34 -31.22
C LEU A 153 20.39 10.25 -32.51
N GLN A 154 20.72 11.05 -33.52
CA GLN A 154 20.07 11.04 -34.83
C GLN A 154 20.40 9.76 -35.61
N HIS A 155 21.67 9.38 -35.73
CA HIS A 155 22.09 8.15 -36.44
C HIS A 155 21.54 6.88 -35.81
N SER A 156 21.35 6.90 -34.49
CA SER A 156 20.84 5.74 -33.75
C SER A 156 19.31 5.67 -33.72
N ASN A 157 18.60 6.56 -34.43
CA ASN A 157 17.13 6.70 -34.44
C ASN A 157 16.51 6.73 -33.03
N VAL A 158 17.23 7.29 -32.05
CA VAL A 158 16.80 7.26 -30.64
C VAL A 158 15.48 8.02 -30.46
N TYR A 159 15.26 9.07 -31.25
CA TYR A 159 14.04 9.87 -31.22
C TYR A 159 12.82 9.18 -31.85
N ASP A 160 13.03 8.11 -32.63
CA ASP A 160 11.97 7.30 -33.22
C ASP A 160 11.59 6.09 -32.35
N LEU A 161 12.42 5.78 -31.34
CA LEU A 161 12.12 4.73 -30.37
C LEU A 161 10.96 5.14 -29.47
N SER A 162 10.07 4.20 -29.17
CA SER A 162 9.02 4.42 -28.17
C SER A 162 9.62 4.71 -26.80
N LYS A 163 8.88 5.42 -25.95
CA LYS A 163 9.29 5.67 -24.55
C LYS A 163 9.62 4.38 -23.80
N GLU A 164 8.97 3.27 -24.14
CA GLU A 164 9.18 1.95 -23.54
C GLU A 164 10.48 1.29 -24.03
N GLU A 165 10.83 1.45 -25.30
CA GLU A 165 12.10 0.99 -25.87
C GLU A 165 13.27 1.82 -25.32
N LEU A 166 13.13 3.13 -25.19
CA LEU A 166 14.12 4.00 -24.52
C LEU A 166 14.26 3.63 -23.05
N VAL A 167 13.15 3.37 -22.38
CA VAL A 167 13.15 2.89 -21.00
C VAL A 167 13.88 1.55 -20.89
N THR A 168 13.75 0.66 -21.86
CA THR A 168 14.43 -0.64 -21.87
C THR A 168 15.92 -0.51 -22.19
N LEU A 169 16.28 0.32 -23.18
CA LEU A 169 17.66 0.60 -23.60
C LEU A 169 18.47 1.24 -22.46
N PHE A 170 17.85 2.15 -21.70
CA PHE A 170 18.45 2.86 -20.57
C PHE A 170 18.09 2.26 -19.21
N ASN A 171 17.34 1.15 -19.19
CA ASN A 171 16.92 0.43 -18.00
C ASN A 171 16.16 1.30 -16.96
N TYR A 172 15.34 2.25 -17.43
CA TYR A 172 14.37 3.02 -16.64
C TYR A 172 13.19 2.15 -16.18
N TYR A 173 13.45 1.06 -15.47
CA TYR A 173 12.42 0.12 -14.97
C TYR A 173 11.09 0.82 -14.63
N SER A 174 10.08 0.59 -15.46
CA SER A 174 8.68 0.69 -15.06
C SER A 174 8.05 -0.62 -15.52
N PRO A 175 8.17 -1.68 -14.72
CA PRO A 175 7.48 -2.90 -15.08
C PRO A 175 5.99 -2.58 -15.10
N SER A 176 5.30 -3.00 -16.15
CA SER A 176 3.85 -3.04 -16.23
C SER A 176 3.35 -4.11 -15.25
N VAL A 177 3.47 -3.86 -13.95
CA VAL A 177 3.03 -4.81 -12.93
C VAL A 177 1.55 -4.63 -12.72
N ILE A 178 0.80 -5.72 -12.84
CA ILE A 178 -0.63 -5.74 -12.51
C ILE A 178 -0.73 -5.61 -11.00
N THR A 179 -1.18 -4.44 -10.54
CA THR A 179 -1.48 -4.17 -9.13
C THR A 179 -2.95 -4.47 -8.82
N GLU A 180 -3.23 -4.69 -7.55
CA GLU A 180 -4.61 -4.86 -7.08
C GLU A 180 -5.43 -3.59 -7.32
N HIS A 181 -6.71 -3.75 -7.63
CA HIS A 181 -7.58 -2.60 -7.85
C HIS A 181 -7.66 -1.73 -6.58
N PRO A 182 -7.69 -0.39 -6.74
CA PRO A 182 -7.83 0.53 -5.62
C PRO A 182 -9.00 0.18 -4.68
N LEU A 183 -8.81 0.43 -3.38
CA LEU A 183 -9.89 0.32 -2.41
C LEU A 183 -10.96 1.39 -2.63
N PHE A 184 -12.17 1.14 -2.13
CA PHE A 184 -13.27 2.12 -2.08
C PHE A 184 -13.85 2.55 -3.44
N LEU A 185 -13.59 1.82 -4.53
CA LEU A 185 -14.12 2.13 -5.86
C LEU A 185 -15.65 2.01 -5.96
N VAL A 186 -16.23 1.00 -5.29
CA VAL A 186 -17.68 0.69 -5.39
C VAL A 186 -18.46 1.36 -4.26
N GLU A 187 -17.94 1.29 -3.04
CA GLU A 187 -18.54 1.90 -1.85
C GLU A 187 -17.41 2.54 -1.03
N PRO A 188 -17.66 3.67 -0.32
CA PRO A 188 -16.65 4.32 0.53
C PRO A 188 -16.38 3.57 1.85
N ILE A 189 -16.63 2.25 1.86
CA ILE A 189 -16.43 1.36 3.00
C ILE A 189 -15.87 0.01 2.56
N GLU A 190 -14.90 -0.51 3.31
CA GLU A 190 -14.26 -1.81 3.06
C GLU A 190 -14.31 -2.69 4.31
N ALA A 191 -14.33 -4.01 4.14
CA ALA A 191 -14.27 -4.91 5.29
C ALA A 191 -12.84 -4.99 5.84
N ILE A 192 -12.67 -5.07 7.16
CA ILE A 192 -11.36 -5.24 7.79
C ILE A 192 -11.40 -6.33 8.88
N PRO A 193 -10.28 -7.01 9.17
CA PRO A 193 -10.17 -7.90 10.32
C PRO A 193 -10.41 -7.14 11.63
N THR A 194 -10.98 -7.82 12.62
CA THR A 194 -11.19 -7.25 13.98
C THR A 194 -10.76 -8.20 15.09
N CYS A 195 -9.95 -9.19 14.74
CA CYS A 195 -9.45 -10.19 15.66
C CYS A 195 -8.37 -9.63 16.61
N PRO A 196 -8.14 -10.27 17.77
CA PRO A 196 -7.15 -9.80 18.74
C PRO A 196 -5.72 -9.66 18.17
N PRO A 197 -5.19 -10.58 17.32
CA PRO A 197 -3.87 -10.40 16.72
C PRO A 197 -3.74 -9.12 15.89
N TYR A 198 -4.70 -8.90 14.98
CA TYR A 198 -4.74 -7.69 14.16
C TYR A 198 -4.88 -6.42 15.01
N ARG A 199 -5.74 -6.45 16.04
CA ARG A 199 -5.89 -5.34 16.98
C ARG A 199 -4.60 -5.04 17.75
N ALA A 200 -3.89 -6.06 18.22
CA ALA A 200 -2.63 -5.88 18.92
C ALA A 200 -1.58 -5.24 17.99
N GLY A 201 -1.50 -5.69 16.74
CA GLY A 201 -0.63 -5.11 15.71
C GLY A 201 -0.92 -3.65 15.37
N LEU A 202 -2.19 -3.24 15.42
CA LEU A 202 -2.57 -1.83 15.26
C LEU A 202 -2.22 -1.00 16.51
N GLU A 203 -2.64 -1.45 17.70
CA GLU A 203 -2.43 -0.68 18.94
C GLU A 203 -0.94 -0.52 19.25
N CYS A 204 -0.10 -1.52 18.95
CA CYS A 204 1.30 -1.50 19.33
C CYS A 204 2.10 -0.38 18.64
N THR A 205 1.69 0.12 17.47
CA THR A 205 2.43 1.18 16.75
C THR A 205 2.24 2.57 17.35
N TYR A 206 1.15 2.81 18.09
CA TYR A 206 0.86 4.13 18.66
C TYR A 206 0.63 4.14 20.18
N ARG A 207 0.64 2.97 20.84
CA ARG A 207 0.58 2.82 22.31
C ARG A 207 1.96 2.50 22.88
N LEU A 208 2.94 3.37 22.62
CA LEU A 208 4.31 3.25 23.12
C LEU A 208 4.36 3.06 24.65
N ASP A 209 3.39 3.63 25.37
CA ASP A 209 3.25 3.54 26.83
C ASP A 209 2.93 2.14 27.37
N LYS A 210 2.57 1.20 26.50
CA LYS A 210 2.25 -0.19 26.87
C LYS A 210 3.39 -1.18 26.62
N TRP A 211 4.47 -0.73 25.98
CA TRP A 211 5.64 -1.59 25.75
C TRP A 211 6.46 -1.73 27.03
N VAL A 212 6.87 -2.96 27.33
CA VAL A 212 7.68 -3.30 28.51
C VAL A 212 8.78 -4.28 28.13
N ASN A 213 9.84 -4.36 28.94
CA ASN A 213 10.78 -5.47 28.82
C ASN A 213 10.18 -6.72 29.44
N ASN A 214 10.30 -7.84 28.73
CA ASN A 214 9.98 -9.15 29.28
C ASN A 214 11.18 -9.73 30.06
N GLU A 215 11.02 -10.96 30.55
CA GLU A 215 12.05 -11.69 31.30
C GLU A 215 13.35 -11.92 30.51
N ASN A 216 13.26 -11.97 29.17
CA ASN A 216 14.40 -12.13 28.26
C ASN A 216 14.99 -10.79 27.79
N ASN A 217 14.58 -9.67 28.40
CA ASN A 217 14.97 -8.31 28.01
C ASN A 217 14.56 -7.91 26.58
N TRP A 218 13.53 -8.54 26.03
CA TRP A 218 12.92 -8.16 24.77
C TRP A 218 11.76 -7.19 24.99
N ALA A 219 11.59 -6.28 24.04
CA ALA A 219 10.45 -5.40 24.01
C ALA A 219 9.16 -6.21 23.71
N GLU A 220 8.19 -6.11 24.60
CA GLU A 220 6.93 -6.82 24.51
C GLU A 220 5.75 -5.84 24.62
N PHE A 221 4.81 -5.94 23.68
CA PHE A 221 3.47 -5.39 23.80
C PHE A 221 2.47 -6.50 24.07
N LYS A 222 1.66 -6.37 25.12
CA LYS A 222 0.71 -7.40 25.54
C LYS A 222 -0.74 -6.91 25.50
N LEU A 223 -1.57 -7.65 24.77
CA LEU A 223 -3.03 -7.49 24.76
C LEU A 223 -3.67 -8.70 25.46
N THR A 224 -4.32 -8.46 26.59
CA THR A 224 -5.06 -9.50 27.33
C THR A 224 -6.56 -9.32 27.23
N ASP A 225 -7.31 -10.42 27.24
CA ASP A 225 -8.76 -10.35 27.41
C ASP A 225 -9.12 -10.07 28.87
N LYS A 226 -10.03 -9.13 29.09
CA LYS A 226 -10.51 -8.76 30.44
C LYS A 226 -11.29 -9.90 31.09
N SER A 227 -11.90 -10.77 30.29
CA SER A 227 -12.75 -11.87 30.78
C SER A 227 -11.95 -13.11 31.18
N THR A 228 -10.75 -13.30 30.62
CA THR A 228 -9.93 -14.49 30.86
C THR A 228 -8.45 -14.14 30.68
N TYR A 229 -7.71 -14.05 31.77
CA TYR A 229 -6.27 -13.70 31.77
C TYR A 229 -5.39 -14.68 30.98
N LYS A 230 -5.89 -15.89 30.69
CA LYS A 230 -5.20 -16.88 29.84
C LYS A 230 -5.18 -16.48 28.36
N ASN A 231 -6.14 -15.68 27.91
CA ASN A 231 -6.21 -15.23 26.52
C ASN A 231 -5.34 -13.97 26.36
N LYS A 232 -4.22 -14.13 25.66
CA LYS A 232 -3.26 -13.06 25.41
C LYS A 232 -2.70 -13.10 24.00
N VAL A 233 -2.40 -11.92 23.48
CA VAL A 233 -1.56 -11.71 22.31
C VAL A 233 -0.36 -10.91 22.75
N GLN A 234 0.82 -11.39 22.37
CA GLN A 234 2.10 -10.74 22.62
C GLN A 234 2.68 -10.35 21.26
N VAL A 235 3.21 -9.13 21.17
CA VAL A 235 3.86 -8.60 19.97
C VAL A 235 5.27 -8.19 20.34
N TYR A 236 6.21 -8.55 19.48
CA TYR A 236 7.64 -8.30 19.58
C TYR A 236 8.12 -7.58 18.32
N ILE A 237 9.32 -7.02 18.36
CA ILE A 237 9.99 -6.42 17.19
C ILE A 237 11.23 -7.24 16.88
N SER A 238 11.31 -7.80 15.68
CA SER A 238 12.49 -8.53 15.24
C SER A 238 13.61 -7.59 14.77
N GLU A 239 14.84 -8.09 14.76
CA GLU A 239 15.94 -7.45 14.03
C GLU A 239 15.70 -7.46 12.51
N PRO A 240 16.31 -6.53 11.75
CA PRO A 240 16.26 -6.59 10.30
C PRO A 240 16.93 -7.88 9.82
N ASN A 241 16.17 -8.77 9.18
CA ASN A 241 16.62 -10.09 8.69
C ASN A 241 17.09 -11.08 9.79
N GLY A 242 16.90 -10.75 11.07
CA GLY A 242 17.28 -11.60 12.20
C GLY A 242 16.11 -12.43 12.73
N ILE A 243 16.45 -13.47 13.49
CA ILE A 243 15.47 -14.31 14.22
C ILE A 243 15.25 -13.75 15.64
N ASP A 244 16.15 -12.88 16.11
CA ASP A 244 16.14 -12.30 17.45
C ASP A 244 15.25 -11.05 17.57
N PHE A 245 14.89 -10.73 18.83
CA PHE A 245 14.02 -9.61 19.18
C PHE A 245 14.79 -8.47 19.82
N LEU A 246 14.34 -7.25 19.54
CA LEU A 246 14.95 -6.03 20.05
C LEU A 246 14.63 -5.78 21.53
N PRO A 247 15.59 -5.26 22.31
CA PRO A 247 15.33 -4.67 23.63
C PRO A 247 14.45 -3.43 23.57
N LEU A 248 13.80 -3.06 24.69
CA LEU A 248 12.83 -1.95 24.75
C LEU A 248 13.35 -0.63 24.19
N ALA A 249 14.58 -0.21 24.53
CA ALA A 249 15.11 1.08 24.06
C ALA A 249 15.22 1.13 22.52
N THR A 250 15.76 0.08 21.90
CA THR A 250 15.91 -0.02 20.44
C THR A 250 14.56 -0.20 19.76
N ALA A 251 13.67 -1.00 20.35
CA ALA A 251 12.32 -1.21 19.85
C ALA A 251 11.52 0.10 19.81
N LEU A 252 11.62 0.93 20.86
CA LEU A 252 10.95 2.23 20.91
C LEU A 252 11.46 3.19 19.82
N GLN A 253 12.75 3.15 19.46
CA GLN A 253 13.28 3.93 18.34
C GLN A 253 12.65 3.51 17.00
N VAL A 254 12.46 2.21 16.78
CA VAL A 254 11.77 1.69 15.58
C VAL A 254 10.30 2.14 15.57
N LEU A 255 9.63 2.07 16.72
CA LEU A 255 8.21 2.43 16.84
C LEU A 255 7.94 3.93 16.73
N ASP A 256 8.89 4.79 17.12
CA ASP A 256 8.78 6.25 16.99
C ASP A 256 8.61 6.67 15.52
N GLY A 257 9.24 5.94 14.60
CA GLY A 257 9.08 6.12 13.16
C GLY A 257 7.79 5.54 12.56
N LEU A 258 7.00 4.77 13.31
CA LEU A 258 5.76 4.12 12.82
C LEU A 258 4.50 4.94 13.15
N GLY A 259 4.26 5.16 14.45
CA GLY A 259 3.14 5.95 14.94
C GLY A 259 1.75 5.57 14.38
N LEU A 260 0.93 6.59 14.14
CA LEU A 260 -0.45 6.44 13.63
C LEU A 260 -0.52 6.19 12.12
N GLU A 261 0.49 6.64 11.36
CA GLU A 261 0.52 6.39 9.91
C GLU A 261 0.75 4.91 9.61
N ALA A 262 1.58 4.22 10.40
CA ALA A 262 1.68 2.76 10.33
C ALA A 262 0.35 2.06 10.64
N ALA A 263 -0.44 2.58 11.59
CA ALA A 263 -1.76 2.03 11.89
C ALA A 263 -2.74 2.23 10.72
N LYS A 264 -2.72 3.40 10.06
CA LYS A 264 -3.50 3.66 8.84
C LYS A 264 -3.09 2.74 7.69
N LEU A 265 -1.79 2.55 7.47
CA LEU A 265 -1.30 1.62 6.45
C LEU A 265 -1.71 0.17 6.74
N GLN A 266 -1.66 -0.27 8.00
CA GLN A 266 -2.18 -1.59 8.42
C GLN A 266 -3.70 -1.72 8.27
N LEU A 267 -4.47 -0.62 8.38
CA LEU A 267 -5.90 -0.61 8.04
C LEU A 267 -6.13 -0.87 6.55
N VAL A 268 -5.34 -0.24 5.69
CA VAL A 268 -5.35 -0.48 4.24
C VAL A 268 -4.98 -1.94 3.94
N PHE A 269 -3.91 -2.47 4.55
CA PHE A 269 -3.54 -3.88 4.40
C PHE A 269 -4.68 -4.82 4.82
N GLY A 270 -5.32 -4.55 5.97
CA GLY A 270 -6.47 -5.32 6.43
C GLY A 270 -7.64 -5.30 5.45
N ALA A 271 -7.88 -4.16 4.79
CA ALA A 271 -8.93 -4.04 3.78
C ALA A 271 -8.64 -4.85 2.51
N TYR A 272 -7.40 -4.85 2.03
CA TYR A 272 -6.98 -5.73 0.93
C TYR A 272 -7.09 -7.21 1.30
N LEU A 273 -6.67 -7.61 2.50
CA LEU A 273 -6.83 -9.00 2.97
C LEU A 273 -8.29 -9.46 2.97
N ALA A 274 -9.24 -8.57 3.22
CA ALA A 274 -10.66 -8.92 3.27
C ALA A 274 -11.25 -9.29 1.90
N LYS A 275 -10.62 -8.82 0.81
CA LYS A 275 -10.96 -9.16 -0.57
C LYS A 275 -10.46 -10.55 -0.96
N GLN A 276 -9.39 -11.02 -0.33
CA GLN A 276 -8.80 -12.33 -0.60
C GLN A 276 -9.65 -13.49 -0.04
N GLU A 277 -9.54 -14.67 -0.68
CA GLU A 277 -10.20 -15.88 -0.22
C GLU A 277 -9.38 -16.56 0.89
N ARG A 278 -8.05 -16.62 0.72
CA ARG A 278 -7.09 -17.25 1.63
C ARG A 278 -5.94 -16.27 1.95
N PRO A 279 -6.19 -15.23 2.78
CA PRO A 279 -5.22 -14.16 3.05
C PRO A 279 -3.88 -14.58 3.66
N TRP A 280 -3.77 -15.80 4.20
CA TRP A 280 -2.53 -16.39 4.70
C TRP A 280 -1.72 -17.13 3.62
N LYS A 281 -2.24 -17.24 2.40
CA LYS A 281 -1.58 -17.86 1.24
C LYS A 281 -1.46 -16.89 0.08
N ASP A 282 -2.53 -16.16 -0.20
CA ASP A 282 -2.63 -15.26 -1.33
C ASP A 282 -1.77 -14.01 -1.08
N GLU A 283 -1.05 -13.58 -2.11
CA GLU A 283 -0.20 -12.38 -2.09
C GLU A 283 -0.89 -11.26 -2.86
N VAL A 284 -0.79 -10.05 -2.32
CA VAL A 284 -1.40 -8.83 -2.86
C VAL A 284 -0.28 -7.86 -3.20
N LEU A 285 -0.25 -7.36 -4.43
CA LEU A 285 0.71 -6.33 -4.83
C LEU A 285 0.06 -4.94 -4.77
N LEU A 286 0.66 -4.06 -3.98
CA LEU A 286 0.21 -2.68 -3.77
C LEU A 286 1.20 -1.69 -4.36
N ARG A 287 0.68 -0.62 -4.95
CA ARG A 287 1.44 0.48 -5.54
C ARG A 287 1.54 1.66 -4.58
N GLY A 288 2.73 2.23 -4.42
CA GLY A 288 3.04 3.29 -3.47
C GLY A 288 2.28 4.57 -3.77
N THR A 289 2.23 4.99 -5.03
CA THR A 289 1.46 6.17 -5.47
C THR A 289 -0.04 6.06 -5.15
N GLU A 290 -0.63 4.88 -5.28
CA GLU A 290 -2.03 4.65 -4.86
C GLU A 290 -2.21 4.72 -3.34
N LEU A 291 -1.24 4.21 -2.58
CA LEU A 291 -1.24 4.30 -1.12
C LEU A 291 -1.16 5.76 -0.62
N ILE A 292 -0.41 6.63 -1.32
CA ILE A 292 -0.36 8.08 -1.02
C ILE A 292 -1.78 8.69 -1.06
N GLU A 293 -2.53 8.40 -2.12
CA GLU A 293 -3.91 8.88 -2.28
C GLU A 293 -4.84 8.29 -1.21
N LEU A 294 -4.77 6.98 -0.97
CA LEU A 294 -5.59 6.30 0.04
C LEU A 294 -5.36 6.81 1.46
N LEU A 295 -4.12 7.13 1.82
CA LEU A 295 -3.74 7.68 3.13
C LEU A 295 -4.05 9.18 3.27
N GLY A 296 -4.53 9.83 2.21
CA GLY A 296 -4.83 11.26 2.19
C GLY A 296 -3.58 12.15 2.11
N TRP A 297 -2.43 11.58 1.74
CA TRP A 297 -1.15 12.29 1.66
C TRP A 297 -0.99 13.13 0.40
N GLY A 298 -1.89 13.01 -0.58
CA GLY A 298 -1.90 13.88 -1.77
C GLY A 298 -1.93 15.37 -1.42
N LYS A 299 -2.62 15.76 -0.33
CA LYS A 299 -2.74 17.16 0.12
C LYS A 299 -1.53 17.68 0.90
N ARG A 300 -0.60 16.81 1.32
CA ARG A 300 0.62 17.21 2.04
C ARG A 300 1.58 17.90 1.08
N LYS A 301 1.83 19.20 1.32
CA LYS A 301 2.74 20.03 0.51
C LYS A 301 4.14 20.14 1.13
N ASP A 302 4.31 19.64 2.35
CA ASP A 302 5.57 19.63 3.10
C ASP A 302 6.55 18.55 2.60
N LEU A 303 6.07 17.57 1.85
CA LEU A 303 6.85 16.44 1.33
C LEU A 303 6.73 16.36 -0.19
N THR A 304 7.84 16.03 -0.86
CA THR A 304 7.81 15.66 -2.27
C THR A 304 7.15 14.29 -2.45
N GLU A 305 6.76 13.95 -3.68
CA GLU A 305 6.23 12.62 -3.98
C GLU A 305 7.24 11.50 -3.66
N SER A 306 8.52 11.73 -3.99
CA SER A 306 9.63 10.84 -3.61
C SER A 306 9.72 10.64 -2.09
N ASP A 307 9.62 11.71 -1.30
CA ASP A 307 9.67 11.60 0.17
C ASP A 307 8.47 10.81 0.72
N LYS A 308 7.29 10.98 0.13
CA LYS A 308 6.08 10.23 0.50
C LYS A 308 6.25 8.73 0.19
N LEU A 309 6.79 8.40 -0.98
CA LEU A 309 7.10 7.02 -1.36
C LEU A 309 8.15 6.40 -0.44
N GLN A 310 9.21 7.15 -0.10
CA GLN A 310 10.21 6.72 0.86
C GLN A 310 9.59 6.47 2.24
N GLN A 311 8.69 7.35 2.71
CA GLN A 311 7.99 7.14 3.98
C GLN A 311 7.10 5.90 3.95
N ILE A 312 6.39 5.62 2.85
CA ILE A 312 5.61 4.38 2.69
C ILE A 312 6.52 3.15 2.79
N ALA A 313 7.66 3.15 2.11
CA ALA A 313 8.63 2.05 2.20
C ALA A 313 9.13 1.86 3.64
N ASN A 314 9.51 2.95 4.33
CA ASN A 314 9.97 2.90 5.71
C ASN A 314 8.91 2.37 6.68
N LEU A 315 7.66 2.83 6.54
CA LEU A 315 6.52 2.34 7.33
C LEU A 315 6.29 0.85 7.08
N ALA A 316 6.30 0.41 5.82
CA ALA A 316 6.12 -0.99 5.45
C ALA A 316 7.26 -1.86 6.03
N HIS A 317 8.51 -1.42 5.93
CA HIS A 317 9.65 -2.13 6.53
C HIS A 317 9.48 -2.27 8.05
N GLY A 318 9.10 -1.21 8.76
CA GLY A 318 8.91 -1.29 10.21
C GLY A 318 7.71 -2.15 10.61
N ILE A 319 6.60 -2.11 9.85
CA ILE A 319 5.45 -3.01 10.06
C ILE A 319 5.85 -4.48 9.84
N GLY A 320 6.70 -4.76 8.86
CA GLY A 320 7.19 -6.11 8.55
C GLY A 320 8.02 -6.75 9.67
N ARG A 321 8.51 -5.94 10.62
CA ARG A 321 9.28 -6.40 11.80
C ARG A 321 8.39 -6.78 12.98
N LEU A 322 7.07 -6.57 12.88
CA LEU A 322 6.14 -6.94 13.93
C LEU A 322 5.92 -8.45 13.91
N VAL A 323 6.32 -9.11 15.00
CA VAL A 323 6.18 -10.55 15.17
C VAL A 323 5.23 -10.80 16.34
N MET A 324 4.36 -11.79 16.24
CA MET A 324 3.33 -12.03 17.25
C MET A 324 3.27 -13.49 17.71
N GLN A 325 2.84 -13.65 18.95
CA GLN A 325 2.47 -14.91 19.55
C GLN A 325 1.08 -14.75 20.15
N SER A 326 0.22 -15.76 19.97
CA SER A 326 -1.14 -15.73 20.52
C SER A 326 -1.42 -17.00 21.28
N GLU A 327 -1.83 -16.86 22.53
CA GLU A 327 -2.42 -17.92 23.33
C GLU A 327 -3.90 -17.57 23.48
N TRP A 328 -4.78 -18.30 22.79
CA TRP A 328 -6.19 -17.95 22.79
C TRP A 328 -7.08 -19.17 22.70
N GLN A 329 -7.87 -19.36 23.76
CA GLN A 329 -8.89 -20.39 23.83
C GLN A 329 -10.26 -19.73 23.92
N MET A 330 -11.18 -20.15 23.06
CA MET A 330 -12.54 -19.63 23.05
C MET A 330 -13.55 -20.75 22.98
N LYS A 331 -14.61 -20.67 23.79
CA LYS A 331 -15.78 -21.54 23.65
C LYS A 331 -16.88 -20.80 22.89
N VAL A 332 -17.37 -21.39 21.81
CA VAL A 332 -18.54 -20.89 21.07
C VAL A 332 -19.62 -21.96 21.11
N GLY A 333 -20.65 -21.74 21.94
CA GLY A 333 -21.61 -22.79 22.26
C GLY A 333 -20.94 -23.97 22.95
N ASN A 334 -21.22 -25.20 22.50
CA ASN A 334 -20.66 -26.43 23.07
C ASN A 334 -19.27 -26.80 22.50
N LYS A 335 -18.71 -26.01 21.57
CA LYS A 335 -17.39 -26.29 20.97
C LYS A 335 -16.32 -25.35 21.50
N SER A 336 -15.19 -25.91 21.91
CA SER A 336 -13.95 -25.17 22.20
C SER A 336 -13.10 -25.06 20.95
N TYR A 337 -12.67 -23.84 20.66
CA TYR A 337 -11.71 -23.51 19.62
C TYR A 337 -10.39 -23.18 20.30
N ASP A 338 -9.35 -23.92 19.94
CA ASP A 338 -7.99 -23.50 20.20
C ASP A 338 -7.51 -22.68 19.00
N LEU A 339 -7.32 -21.38 19.24
CA LEU A 339 -6.87 -20.40 18.24
C LEU A 339 -5.46 -19.93 18.57
N SER A 340 -4.80 -20.64 19.49
CA SER A 340 -3.43 -20.36 19.87
C SER A 340 -2.51 -20.62 18.70
N SER A 341 -1.60 -19.69 18.46
CA SER A 341 -0.41 -19.97 17.67
C SER A 341 0.64 -20.51 18.63
N THR A 342 0.99 -21.78 18.49
CA THR A 342 2.09 -22.38 19.25
C THR A 342 3.46 -21.84 18.82
N LEU A 343 3.54 -21.20 17.65
CA LEU A 343 4.75 -20.60 17.09
C LEU A 343 4.65 -19.07 17.09
N ILE A 344 5.79 -18.44 17.32
CA ILE A 344 6.00 -17.01 17.07
C ILE A 344 6.04 -16.82 15.54
N SER A 345 5.17 -15.96 15.00
CA SER A 345 4.98 -15.79 13.56
C SER A 345 4.87 -14.30 13.21
N PRO A 346 5.38 -13.84 12.04
CA PRO A 346 5.20 -12.48 11.59
C PRO A 346 3.72 -12.08 11.55
N LEU A 347 3.43 -10.83 11.91
CA LEU A 347 2.08 -10.29 11.76
C LEU A 347 1.74 -10.13 10.27
N TRP A 348 2.73 -9.69 9.49
CA TRP A 348 2.65 -9.45 8.06
C TRP A 348 3.90 -10.00 7.37
N PHE A 349 3.73 -10.66 6.23
CA PHE A 349 4.82 -10.94 5.31
C PHE A 349 4.84 -9.84 4.25
N LEU A 350 5.89 -9.02 4.27
CA LEU A 350 6.04 -7.87 3.39
C LEU A 350 7.34 -8.00 2.59
N SER A 351 7.25 -7.83 1.28
CA SER A 351 8.40 -7.65 0.39
C SER A 351 8.23 -6.32 -0.34
N ILE A 352 9.27 -5.48 -0.26
CA ILE A 352 9.22 -4.08 -0.70
C ILE A 352 10.23 -3.92 -1.83
N GLU A 353 9.72 -3.56 -3.00
CA GLU A 353 10.51 -3.29 -4.20
C GLU A 353 10.47 -1.79 -4.48
N VAL A 354 11.63 -1.16 -4.41
CA VAL A 354 11.75 0.30 -4.61
C VAL A 354 12.26 0.55 -6.02
N ILE A 355 11.49 1.28 -6.82
CA ILE A 355 11.93 1.82 -8.09
C ILE A 355 12.47 3.22 -7.85
N ARG A 356 13.76 3.36 -8.15
CA ARG A 356 14.49 4.61 -8.00
C ARG A 356 14.69 5.23 -9.38
N GLN A 357 14.58 6.54 -9.45
CA GLN A 357 15.11 7.27 -10.59
C GLN A 357 16.62 7.25 -10.46
N LEU A 358 17.29 6.64 -11.46
CA LEU A 358 18.71 6.86 -11.66
C LEU A 358 18.84 8.31 -12.13
N ASN A 359 19.17 9.21 -11.20
CA ASN A 359 19.63 10.53 -11.58
C ASN A 359 20.98 10.35 -12.27
N CYS A 360 21.00 10.53 -13.59
CA CYS A 360 22.21 10.57 -14.42
C CYS A 360 23.13 11.76 -14.10
N LEU A 361 22.65 12.68 -13.25
CA LEU A 361 23.37 13.81 -12.69
C LEU A 361 23.46 13.57 -11.18
N LYS A 362 24.62 13.71 -10.54
CA LYS A 362 24.79 13.54 -9.08
C LYS A 362 24.04 14.61 -8.28
N SER A 363 22.71 14.56 -8.30
CA SER A 363 21.91 14.99 -7.17
C SER A 363 22.16 13.95 -6.06
N LYS A 364 22.64 14.41 -4.90
CA LYS A 364 22.92 13.57 -3.71
C LYS A 364 21.70 12.78 -3.22
N ASN A 365 20.52 13.01 -3.79
CA ASN A 365 19.28 12.38 -3.39
C ASN A 365 18.83 11.40 -4.47
N VAL A 366 18.81 10.11 -4.09
CA VAL A 366 18.22 9.06 -4.90
C VAL A 366 16.70 9.19 -4.82
N GLU A 367 16.09 9.76 -5.86
CA GLU A 367 14.65 10.00 -5.92
C GLU A 367 13.87 8.68 -6.09
N TYR A 368 12.85 8.47 -5.26
CA TYR A 368 11.93 7.35 -5.35
C TYR A 368 10.90 7.68 -6.42
N ARG A 369 10.83 6.86 -7.47
CA ARG A 369 9.83 6.99 -8.54
C ARG A 369 8.58 6.19 -8.22
N GLU A 370 8.76 5.00 -7.66
CA GLU A 370 7.64 4.14 -7.24
C GLU A 370 8.08 3.17 -6.15
N VAL A 371 7.13 2.68 -5.35
CA VAL A 371 7.34 1.61 -4.38
C VAL A 371 6.26 0.55 -4.57
N TYR A 372 6.65 -0.71 -4.70
CA TYR A 372 5.74 -1.84 -4.72
C TYR A 372 5.84 -2.63 -3.43
N ILE A 373 4.69 -2.96 -2.84
CA ILE A 373 4.60 -3.74 -1.60
C ILE A 373 3.84 -5.02 -1.90
N LYS A 374 4.54 -6.15 -1.87
CA LYS A 374 3.95 -7.50 -1.83
C LYS A 374 3.52 -7.80 -0.40
N LEU A 375 2.23 -8.01 -0.21
CA LEU A 375 1.56 -8.15 1.07
C LEU A 375 0.94 -9.55 1.20
N ARG A 376 1.22 -10.22 2.32
CA ARG A 376 0.49 -11.41 2.76
C ARG A 376 0.28 -11.39 4.28
N ALA A 377 -0.83 -11.94 4.75
CA ALA A 377 -1.08 -12.04 6.18
C ALA A 377 -0.19 -13.10 6.84
N GLY A 378 0.16 -12.87 8.11
CA GLY A 378 0.73 -13.90 8.97
C GLY A 378 -0.22 -15.08 9.23
N ASP A 379 0.29 -16.12 9.88
CA ASP A 379 -0.45 -17.37 10.12
C ASP A 379 -1.74 -17.17 10.93
N TRP A 380 -1.82 -16.08 11.71
CA TRP A 380 -3.03 -15.72 12.46
C TRP A 380 -4.28 -15.66 11.57
N ALA A 381 -4.16 -15.23 10.31
CA ALA A 381 -5.31 -15.06 9.44
C ALA A 381 -6.00 -16.41 9.13
N SER A 382 -5.26 -17.52 9.11
CA SER A 382 -5.81 -18.86 8.89
C SER A 382 -6.79 -19.31 9.97
N LYS A 383 -6.57 -18.85 11.22
CA LYS A 383 -7.38 -19.19 12.40
C LYS A 383 -8.45 -18.14 12.69
N TRP A 384 -8.13 -16.87 12.48
CA TRP A 384 -8.97 -15.75 12.92
C TRP A 384 -9.81 -15.11 11.81
N PHE A 385 -9.39 -15.27 10.55
CA PHE A 385 -9.93 -14.56 9.41
C PHE A 385 -10.12 -15.48 8.19
N ASN A 386 -10.78 -16.61 8.41
CA ASN A 386 -10.98 -17.67 7.41
C ASN A 386 -12.47 -17.91 7.14
N LYS A 387 -12.96 -17.45 5.98
CA LYS A 387 -14.37 -17.56 5.56
C LYS A 387 -14.81 -19.03 5.44
N ALA A 388 -13.98 -19.87 4.82
CA ALA A 388 -14.26 -21.29 4.59
C ALA A 388 -14.22 -22.08 5.90
N GLY A 389 -13.17 -21.90 6.71
CA GLY A 389 -13.01 -22.52 8.02
C GLY A 389 -14.11 -22.12 9.00
N ASN A 390 -14.63 -20.90 8.94
CA ASN A 390 -15.80 -20.49 9.73
C ASN A 390 -17.09 -21.23 9.31
N LYS A 391 -17.29 -21.49 8.01
CA LYS A 391 -18.41 -22.33 7.53
C LYS A 391 -18.24 -23.78 8.00
N ALA A 392 -17.01 -24.30 7.95
CA ALA A 392 -16.65 -25.65 8.42
C ALA A 392 -16.60 -25.78 9.97
N LYS A 393 -16.67 -24.66 10.70
CA LYS A 393 -16.51 -24.58 12.17
C LYS A 393 -15.13 -25.02 12.68
N GLU A 394 -14.08 -24.72 11.92
CA GLU A 394 -12.68 -25.02 12.22
C GLU A 394 -11.85 -23.76 12.52
N ALA A 395 -12.33 -22.60 12.07
CA ALA A 395 -11.68 -21.30 12.26
C ALA A 395 -12.74 -20.21 12.48
N LEU A 396 -12.29 -19.00 12.82
CA LEU A 396 -13.16 -17.83 12.90
C LEU A 396 -13.08 -16.98 11.64
N HIS A 397 -14.07 -16.11 11.48
CA HIS A 397 -14.03 -15.01 10.53
C HIS A 397 -14.52 -13.74 11.21
N GLN A 398 -13.63 -13.06 11.95
CA GLN A 398 -13.95 -11.84 12.70
C GLN A 398 -13.61 -10.59 11.89
N PHE A 399 -14.64 -9.85 11.48
CA PHE A 399 -14.47 -8.66 10.65
C PHE A 399 -15.42 -7.52 11.07
N GLY A 400 -15.09 -6.32 10.61
CA GLY A 400 -15.83 -5.07 10.76
C GLY A 400 -15.75 -4.28 9.45
N TYR A 401 -16.15 -3.00 9.48
CA TYR A 401 -16.06 -2.12 8.33
C TYR A 401 -15.20 -0.89 8.64
N LEU A 402 -14.35 -0.55 7.68
CA LEU A 402 -13.54 0.65 7.64
C LEU A 402 -14.20 1.65 6.68
N ALA A 403 -14.44 2.87 7.13
CA ALA A 403 -14.85 3.97 6.26
C ALA A 403 -13.63 4.69 5.70
N GLN A 404 -13.67 5.04 4.41
CA GLN A 404 -12.57 5.73 3.71
C GLN A 404 -12.16 7.03 4.44
N GLU A 405 -13.13 7.79 4.94
CA GLU A 405 -12.91 9.07 5.62
C GLU A 405 -12.02 8.95 6.87
N ILE A 406 -11.94 7.77 7.50
CA ILE A 406 -11.05 7.54 8.66
C ILE A 406 -9.58 7.64 8.23
N LEU A 407 -9.25 7.18 7.02
CA LEU A 407 -7.88 7.26 6.48
C LEU A 407 -7.49 8.71 6.12
N ARG A 408 -8.45 9.62 6.00
CA ARG A 408 -8.20 11.03 5.66
C ARG A 408 -8.01 11.93 6.88
N ILE A 409 -8.23 11.41 8.10
CA ILE A 409 -7.97 12.17 9.33
C ILE A 409 -6.47 12.45 9.44
N ASP A 410 -6.14 13.72 9.71
CA ASP A 410 -4.77 14.16 9.95
C ASP A 410 -4.29 13.68 11.34
N PRO A 411 -3.30 12.78 11.43
CA PRO A 411 -2.80 12.29 12.71
C PRO A 411 -2.09 13.36 13.55
N TYR A 412 -1.57 14.43 12.94
CA TYR A 412 -0.80 15.47 13.64
C TYR A 412 -1.72 16.46 14.34
N HIS A 413 -2.85 16.81 13.72
CA HIS A 413 -3.81 17.76 14.28
C HIS A 413 -4.96 17.08 15.04
N ASP A 414 -5.33 15.85 14.66
CA ASP A 414 -6.51 15.14 15.15
C ASP A 414 -6.18 13.72 15.67
N GLU A 415 -5.01 13.59 16.31
CA GLU A 415 -4.46 12.37 16.91
C GLU A 415 -5.51 11.54 17.68
N LEU A 416 -6.24 12.17 18.61
CA LEU A 416 -7.23 11.48 19.46
C LEU A 416 -8.45 11.03 18.65
N ALA A 417 -8.88 11.82 17.67
CA ALA A 417 -10.01 11.47 16.80
C ALA A 417 -9.66 10.24 15.96
N LEU A 418 -8.48 10.20 15.35
CA LEU A 418 -8.00 9.07 14.58
C LEU A 418 -7.89 7.82 15.46
N LYS A 419 -7.27 7.92 16.65
CA LYS A 419 -7.18 6.77 17.56
C LYS A 419 -8.55 6.22 17.97
N LEU A 420 -9.51 7.10 18.25
CA LEU A 420 -10.90 6.70 18.53
C LEU A 420 -11.55 6.04 17.32
N ALA A 421 -11.42 6.63 16.13
CA ALA A 421 -11.98 6.07 14.90
C ALA A 421 -11.43 4.66 14.61
N ILE A 422 -10.12 4.45 14.75
CA ILE A 422 -9.47 3.14 14.63
C ILE A 422 -10.05 2.17 15.67
N HIS A 423 -10.04 2.57 16.94
CA HIS A 423 -10.51 1.72 18.04
C HIS A 423 -11.97 1.30 17.88
N LEU A 424 -12.84 2.26 17.56
CA LEU A 424 -14.27 2.03 17.35
C LEU A 424 -14.52 1.17 16.11
N SER A 425 -13.75 1.34 15.03
CA SER A 425 -13.84 0.48 13.84
C SER A 425 -13.52 -0.98 14.17
N ILE A 426 -12.52 -1.22 15.02
CA ILE A 426 -12.19 -2.58 15.49
C ILE A 426 -13.28 -3.13 16.42
N LEU A 427 -13.86 -2.29 17.28
CA LEU A 427 -14.95 -2.68 18.18
C LEU A 427 -16.29 -2.90 17.46
N SER A 428 -16.48 -2.32 16.27
CA SER A 428 -17.67 -2.47 15.42
C SER A 428 -17.80 -3.86 14.79
N ARG A 429 -17.29 -4.90 15.48
CA ARG A 429 -17.30 -6.29 15.04
C ARG A 429 -18.72 -6.75 14.70
N ILE A 430 -18.87 -7.33 13.51
CA ILE A 430 -20.12 -7.95 13.09
C ILE A 430 -20.25 -9.30 13.77
N ARG A 431 -21.00 -9.38 14.88
CA ARG A 431 -21.46 -10.66 15.42
C ARG A 431 -22.90 -10.87 14.98
N ALA A 432 -23.19 -12.02 14.37
CA ALA A 432 -24.50 -12.40 13.82
C ALA A 432 -25.70 -12.27 14.79
N ASN A 433 -25.46 -12.12 16.09
CA ASN A 433 -26.48 -12.03 17.14
C ASN A 433 -26.58 -10.64 17.79
N ASN A 434 -26.13 -9.58 17.10
CA ASN A 434 -26.41 -8.17 17.37
C ASN A 434 -26.68 -7.82 18.85
N LYS A 435 -25.61 -7.89 19.66
CA LYS A 435 -25.53 -7.31 21.01
C LYS A 435 -24.28 -6.41 21.08
N ASN A 436 -24.12 -5.50 20.13
CA ASN A 436 -23.23 -4.36 20.35
C ASN A 436 -24.14 -3.23 20.86
N PRO A 437 -24.52 -3.22 22.15
CA PRO A 437 -25.05 -2.00 22.70
C PRO A 437 -23.90 -1.00 22.60
N TYR A 438 -24.16 0.19 22.11
CA TYR A 438 -23.13 1.20 21.92
C TYR A 438 -22.82 2.06 23.18
N PRO A 439 -23.19 1.75 24.45
CA PRO A 439 -22.81 2.61 25.56
C PRO A 439 -21.32 2.42 25.85
N TYR A 440 -20.62 3.54 25.86
CA TYR A 440 -19.24 3.64 26.28
C TYR A 440 -19.14 4.63 27.42
N SER A 441 -18.36 4.30 28.44
CA SER A 441 -17.90 5.32 29.38
C SER A 441 -16.71 6.05 28.77
N VAL A 442 -16.65 7.38 28.98
CA VAL A 442 -15.53 8.22 28.51
C VAL A 442 -14.21 7.67 29.05
N SER A 443 -14.17 7.22 30.31
CA SER A 443 -12.99 6.60 30.91
C SER A 443 -12.52 5.36 30.15
N THR A 444 -13.44 4.48 29.71
CA THR A 444 -13.07 3.27 28.99
C THR A 444 -12.47 3.60 27.63
N LEU A 445 -13.04 4.55 26.90
CA LEU A 445 -12.52 4.99 25.61
C LEU A 445 -11.16 5.66 25.77
N LEU A 446 -11.04 6.65 26.65
CA LEU A 446 -9.79 7.37 26.87
C LEU A 446 -8.66 6.43 27.30
N ARG A 447 -8.90 5.48 28.21
CA ARG A 447 -7.88 4.48 28.59
C ARG A 447 -7.47 3.57 27.44
N ALA A 448 -8.40 3.29 26.51
CA ALA A 448 -8.13 2.44 25.35
C ALA A 448 -7.25 3.14 24.30
N VAL A 449 -7.37 4.47 24.14
CA VAL A 449 -6.69 5.19 23.06
C VAL A 449 -5.59 6.15 23.51
N GLU A 450 -5.73 6.78 24.66
CA GLU A 450 -4.83 7.83 25.13
C GLU A 450 -3.65 7.25 25.93
N ILE A 451 -2.54 7.99 25.94
CA ILE A 451 -1.32 7.64 26.67
C ILE A 451 -1.57 7.73 28.19
N GLY A 452 -1.19 6.70 28.94
CA GLY A 452 -1.43 6.63 30.38
C GLY A 452 -0.86 7.80 31.19
N ALA A 453 0.30 8.34 30.78
CA ALA A 453 0.90 9.50 31.43
C ALA A 453 0.01 10.75 31.33
N ARG A 454 -0.53 11.07 30.14
CA ARG A 454 -1.44 12.22 29.93
C ARG A 454 -2.71 12.10 30.76
N LEU A 455 -3.23 10.89 30.94
CA LEU A 455 -4.40 10.63 31.79
C LEU A 455 -4.09 10.88 33.28
N ARG A 456 -2.95 10.38 33.78
CA ARG A 456 -2.52 10.62 35.17
C ARG A 456 -2.30 12.11 35.44
N ASP A 457 -1.63 12.77 34.52
CA ASP A 457 -1.37 14.20 34.53
C ASP A 457 -2.67 15.02 34.60
N ALA A 458 -3.67 14.67 33.78
CA ALA A 458 -4.99 15.31 33.80
C ALA A 458 -5.75 15.08 35.12
N CYS A 459 -5.52 13.97 35.83
CA CYS A 459 -6.10 13.73 37.15
C CYS A 459 -5.48 14.61 38.25
N GLN A 460 -4.22 15.02 38.08
CA GLN A 460 -3.44 15.78 39.05
C GLN A 460 -3.54 17.30 38.81
N ASP A 461 -3.49 17.73 37.55
CA ASP A 461 -3.42 19.15 37.17
C ASP A 461 -4.70 19.63 36.48
N LYS A 462 -5.28 20.73 36.98
CA LYS A 462 -6.47 21.38 36.44
C LYS A 462 -6.28 21.90 35.00
N ARG A 463 -5.09 22.40 34.66
CA ARG A 463 -4.78 22.89 33.30
C ARG A 463 -4.77 21.72 32.31
N LYS A 464 -4.04 20.66 32.65
CA LYS A 464 -3.97 19.42 31.84
C LYS A 464 -5.33 18.73 31.73
N ALA A 465 -6.16 18.77 32.78
CA ALA A 465 -7.55 18.31 32.73
C ALA A 465 -8.38 19.06 31.67
N TYR A 466 -8.22 20.38 31.59
CA TYR A 466 -8.91 21.22 30.62
C TYR A 466 -8.41 20.97 29.19
N GLU A 467 -7.11 20.78 29.00
CA GLU A 467 -6.52 20.41 27.71
C GLU A 467 -7.02 19.05 27.22
N LEU A 468 -7.04 18.04 28.09
CA LEU A 468 -7.58 16.72 27.75
C LEU A 468 -9.07 16.79 27.38
N ARG A 469 -9.86 17.58 28.13
CA ARG A 469 -11.26 17.85 27.76
C ARG A 469 -11.34 18.49 26.37
N ARG A 470 -10.57 19.54 26.10
CA ARG A 470 -10.60 20.24 24.80
C ARG A 470 -10.25 19.29 23.65
N ARG A 471 -9.24 18.42 23.84
CA ARG A 471 -8.88 17.37 22.88
C ARG A 471 -10.01 16.37 22.67
N TRP A 472 -10.65 15.93 23.75
CA TRP A 472 -11.82 15.04 23.71
C TRP A 472 -12.97 15.68 22.93
N ASP A 473 -13.33 16.94 23.24
CA ASP A 473 -14.39 17.66 22.56
C ASP A 473 -14.08 17.85 21.06
N LYS A 474 -12.82 18.19 20.72
CA LYS A 474 -12.36 18.28 19.32
C LYS A 474 -12.52 16.94 18.60
N ALA A 475 -12.11 15.85 19.25
CA ALA A 475 -12.19 14.50 18.69
C ALA A 475 -13.64 14.06 18.43
N LEU A 476 -14.57 14.33 19.35
CA LEU A 476 -15.98 14.02 19.15
C LEU A 476 -16.59 14.83 17.99
N LYS A 477 -16.24 16.11 17.85
CA LYS A 477 -16.70 16.94 16.72
C LYS A 477 -16.20 16.40 15.39
N MET A 478 -14.91 16.07 15.31
CA MET A 478 -14.32 15.46 14.11
C MET A 478 -15.03 14.14 13.76
N LEU A 479 -15.30 13.26 14.73
CA LEU A 479 -16.08 12.04 14.47
C LEU A 479 -17.48 12.34 13.95
N MET A 480 -18.19 13.33 14.50
CA MET A 480 -19.50 13.76 13.99
C MET A 480 -19.43 14.28 12.56
N GLU A 481 -18.40 15.08 12.22
CA GLU A 481 -18.16 15.59 10.85
C GLU A 481 -17.93 14.45 9.85
N LEU A 482 -17.30 13.36 10.29
CA LEU A 482 -17.10 12.12 9.51
C LEU A 482 -18.35 11.21 9.47
N GLY A 483 -19.48 11.67 10.00
CA GLY A 483 -20.77 10.99 9.95
C GLY A 483 -21.02 9.97 11.06
N TRP A 484 -20.19 9.92 12.11
CA TRP A 484 -20.47 9.12 13.30
C TRP A 484 -21.63 9.72 14.09
N GLN A 485 -22.57 8.90 14.55
CA GLN A 485 -23.67 9.36 15.39
C GLN A 485 -23.30 9.20 16.86
N ILE A 486 -23.32 10.32 17.60
CA ILE A 486 -22.97 10.35 19.02
C ILE A 486 -24.18 10.85 19.80
N GLU A 487 -24.71 9.99 20.67
CA GLU A 487 -25.83 10.32 21.56
C GLU A 487 -25.29 10.37 23.00
N PHE A 488 -25.56 11.45 23.72
CA PHE A 488 -25.08 11.63 25.09
C PHE A 488 -26.10 11.09 26.08
N ASP A 489 -25.64 10.32 27.07
CA ASP A 489 -26.53 9.82 28.12
C ASP A 489 -26.88 10.94 29.12
N GLN A 490 -27.87 10.70 29.97
CA GLN A 490 -28.37 11.65 30.98
C GLN A 490 -27.28 12.05 31.98
N ASP A 491 -26.34 11.14 32.26
CA ASP A 491 -25.23 11.37 33.18
C ASP A 491 -24.11 12.24 32.58
N TYR A 492 -24.16 12.51 31.27
CA TYR A 492 -23.26 13.42 30.57
C TYR A 492 -23.81 14.86 30.61
N PRO A 493 -23.26 15.74 31.47
CA PRO A 493 -23.81 17.07 31.71
C PRO A 493 -23.81 17.93 30.45
N GLU A 494 -24.89 18.68 30.23
CA GLU A 494 -25.07 19.51 29.03
C GLU A 494 -23.94 20.50 28.78
N TRP A 495 -23.48 21.22 29.81
CA TRP A 495 -22.37 22.17 29.75
C TRP A 495 -20.99 21.52 29.48
N LEU A 496 -20.89 20.18 29.59
CA LEU A 496 -19.71 19.40 29.21
C LEU A 496 -19.77 18.87 27.78
N ARG A 497 -20.92 18.91 27.11
CA ARG A 497 -21.07 18.37 25.76
C ARG A 497 -20.32 19.24 24.74
N PRO A 498 -19.77 18.66 23.67
CA PRO A 498 -19.13 19.43 22.60
C PRO A 498 -20.13 20.42 21.97
N SER A 499 -19.69 21.67 21.76
CA SER A 499 -20.47 22.72 21.08
C SER A 499 -21.73 23.22 21.81
N ASN A 500 -21.99 22.81 23.06
CA ASN A 500 -23.13 23.34 23.81
C ASN A 500 -22.82 24.71 24.41
N GLN A 501 -23.77 25.64 24.34
CA GLN A 501 -23.70 26.98 24.96
C GLN A 501 -24.26 27.01 26.38
N ALA A 502 -24.74 25.86 26.89
CA ALA A 502 -25.27 25.76 28.25
C ALA A 502 -24.28 26.29 29.29
N GLU A 503 -24.76 27.21 30.11
CA GLU A 503 -23.96 27.81 31.17
C GLU A 503 -23.51 26.74 32.17
N LYS A 504 -22.29 26.92 32.66
CA LYS A 504 -21.71 26.03 33.65
C LYS A 504 -22.41 26.28 35.01
N PRO A 505 -23.11 25.29 35.58
CA PRO A 505 -23.90 25.52 36.78
C PRO A 505 -23.05 25.99 37.96
N GLU A 506 -23.57 26.95 38.73
CA GLU A 506 -22.98 27.32 40.02
C GLU A 506 -22.97 26.12 40.97
N GLY A 507 -21.89 25.94 41.73
CA GLY A 507 -21.77 24.81 42.65
C GLY A 507 -21.57 23.43 42.00
N TRP A 508 -21.32 23.32 40.68
CA TRP A 508 -21.11 22.04 39.98
C TRP A 508 -20.02 21.12 40.59
N GLN A 509 -19.11 21.69 41.38
CA GLN A 509 -18.05 20.96 42.09
C GLN A 509 -18.57 20.24 43.33
N SER A 510 -19.71 20.62 43.89
CA SER A 510 -20.29 20.01 45.09
C SER A 510 -21.34 18.98 44.68
N VAL A 511 -21.01 17.69 44.84
CA VAL A 511 -21.96 16.59 44.66
C VAL A 511 -21.99 15.80 45.96
N ASN A 512 -23.15 15.73 46.62
CA ASN A 512 -23.33 15.04 47.90
C ASN A 512 -22.30 15.47 48.97
N GLY A 513 -21.98 16.77 49.03
CA GLY A 513 -21.02 17.32 49.99
C GLY A 513 -19.54 17.04 49.68
N LYS A 514 -19.22 16.41 48.55
CA LYS A 514 -17.83 16.16 48.11
C LYS A 514 -17.46 17.06 46.93
N ARG A 515 -16.21 17.53 46.93
CA ARG A 515 -15.63 18.29 45.82
C ARG A 515 -15.23 17.36 44.68
N VAL A 516 -15.93 17.42 43.55
CA VAL A 516 -15.67 16.64 42.34
C VAL A 516 -14.85 17.46 41.35
N LYS A 517 -13.77 16.88 40.80
CA LYS A 517 -12.97 17.53 39.76
C LYS A 517 -13.66 17.43 38.40
N LEU A 518 -13.32 18.35 37.50
CA LEU A 518 -13.80 18.37 36.11
C LEU A 518 -13.57 17.02 35.42
N ILE A 519 -12.35 16.50 35.56
CA ILE A 519 -11.92 15.27 34.89
C ILE A 519 -12.63 14.04 35.42
N ASP A 520 -12.89 13.96 36.73
CA ASP A 520 -13.60 12.83 37.33
C ASP A 520 -15.03 12.75 36.80
N ARG A 521 -15.69 13.91 36.64
CA ARG A 521 -17.03 14.00 36.07
C ARG A 521 -17.06 13.65 34.59
N LEU A 522 -16.06 14.10 33.82
CA LEU A 522 -15.92 13.72 32.41
C LEU A 522 -15.70 12.21 32.27
N MET A 523 -14.80 11.62 33.06
CA MET A 523 -14.47 10.20 33.03
C MET A 523 -15.65 9.30 33.39
N ALA A 524 -16.52 9.76 34.29
CA ALA A 524 -17.70 9.03 34.74
C ALA A 524 -18.86 9.04 33.73
N ALA A 525 -18.87 9.98 32.78
CA ALA A 525 -19.97 10.15 31.83
C ALA A 525 -20.05 9.02 30.80
N HIS A 526 -21.27 8.73 30.33
CA HIS A 526 -21.55 7.75 29.31
C HIS A 526 -22.11 8.39 28.03
N LEU A 527 -21.87 7.73 26.91
CA LEU A 527 -22.36 8.13 25.60
C LEU A 527 -22.44 6.93 24.67
N PHE A 528 -23.29 7.05 23.66
CA PHE A 528 -23.47 6.05 22.61
C PHE A 528 -22.80 6.52 21.34
N ILE A 529 -21.88 5.72 20.81
CA ILE A 529 -21.23 6.00 19.51
C ILE A 529 -21.63 4.93 18.51
N LYS A 530 -22.35 5.32 17.46
CA LYS A 530 -22.66 4.45 16.33
C LYS A 530 -21.73 4.77 15.15
N PRO A 531 -21.30 3.77 14.37
CA PRO A 531 -20.42 3.97 13.22
C PRO A 531 -21.09 4.84 12.15
N PRO A 532 -20.35 5.30 11.12
CA PRO A 532 -20.93 6.11 10.05
C PRO A 532 -22.17 5.48 9.40
N ASN A 533 -23.14 6.29 8.97
CA ASN A 533 -24.42 5.82 8.42
C ASN A 533 -24.26 4.73 7.35
N ILE A 534 -23.28 4.89 6.45
CA ILE A 534 -22.96 3.94 5.38
C ILE A 534 -22.64 2.55 5.95
N VAL A 535 -21.85 2.50 7.04
CA VAL A 535 -21.55 1.26 7.77
C VAL A 535 -22.81 0.73 8.43
N GLN A 536 -23.60 1.58 9.10
CA GLN A 536 -24.85 1.16 9.76
C GLN A 536 -25.82 0.50 8.77
N GLU A 537 -26.03 1.10 7.60
CA GLU A 537 -26.89 0.56 6.55
C GLU A 537 -26.41 -0.82 6.08
N LYS A 538 -25.10 -0.99 5.88
CA LYS A 538 -24.52 -2.29 5.49
C LYS A 538 -24.73 -3.34 6.59
N LEU A 539 -24.56 -2.96 7.86
CA LEU A 539 -24.83 -3.82 9.01
C LEU A 539 -26.32 -4.22 9.09
N LEU A 540 -27.23 -3.29 8.84
CA LEU A 540 -28.67 -3.54 8.82
C LEU A 540 -29.06 -4.51 7.70
N LYS A 541 -28.52 -4.34 6.48
CA LYS A 541 -28.74 -5.25 5.35
C LYS A 541 -28.31 -6.69 5.66
N ILE A 542 -27.16 -6.86 6.34
CA ILE A 542 -26.66 -8.19 6.77
C ILE A 542 -27.61 -8.85 7.78
N ASN A 543 -28.12 -8.07 8.74
CA ASN A 543 -29.05 -8.57 9.75
C ASN A 543 -30.43 -8.90 9.17
N GLN A 544 -30.91 -8.11 8.20
CA GLN A 544 -32.18 -8.36 7.50
C GLN A 544 -32.14 -9.67 6.69
N ARG A 545 -31.02 -9.96 6.01
CA ARG A 545 -30.81 -11.24 5.30
C ARG A 545 -30.85 -12.47 6.23
N LYS A 546 -30.70 -12.28 7.54
CA LYS A 546 -30.71 -13.35 8.56
C LYS A 546 -32.00 -13.44 9.37
N LYS A 547 -32.98 -12.55 9.17
CA LYS A 547 -34.32 -12.81 9.72
C LYS A 547 -34.78 -14.12 9.09
N PRO A 548 -35.06 -15.19 9.88
CA PRO A 548 -35.75 -16.33 9.31
C PRO A 548 -37.03 -15.78 8.68
N LEU A 549 -37.34 -16.21 7.45
CA LEU A 549 -38.68 -15.96 6.92
C LEU A 549 -39.66 -16.32 8.04
N PRO A 550 -40.66 -15.46 8.34
CA PRO A 550 -41.64 -15.77 9.37
C PRO A 550 -42.08 -17.21 9.13
N LYS A 551 -41.99 -18.05 10.18
CA LYS A 551 -42.51 -19.42 10.13
C LYS A 551 -43.88 -19.30 9.48
N ARG A 552 -43.99 -19.73 8.22
CA ARG A 552 -45.27 -19.70 7.53
C ARG A 552 -46.19 -20.48 8.46
N LEU A 553 -47.22 -19.80 8.97
CA LEU A 553 -48.46 -20.47 9.38
C LEU A 553 -48.72 -21.55 8.34
N PRO A 554 -49.02 -22.80 8.73
CA PRO A 554 -48.98 -23.96 7.84
C PRO A 554 -49.70 -23.60 6.55
N SER A 555 -48.89 -23.30 5.53
CA SER A 555 -49.41 -22.91 4.24
C SER A 555 -50.02 -24.17 3.70
N VAL A 556 -51.34 -24.16 3.52
CA VAL A 556 -52.11 -25.18 2.83
C VAL A 556 -51.24 -25.79 1.73
N SER A 557 -50.82 -27.03 1.95
CA SER A 557 -49.81 -27.72 1.16
C SER A 557 -50.34 -27.89 -0.26
N ARG A 558 -49.88 -27.04 -1.19
CA ARG A 558 -49.97 -27.37 -2.61
C ARG A 558 -48.99 -28.52 -2.88
N GLY A 559 -49.57 -29.72 -2.95
CA GLY A 559 -49.08 -30.87 -3.69
C GLY A 559 -47.72 -31.45 -3.27
N ARG A 560 -47.56 -31.90 -2.02
CA ARG A 560 -46.49 -32.84 -1.69
C ARG A 560 -47.05 -34.25 -1.74
N VAL A 561 -46.62 -35.03 -2.74
CA VAL A 561 -47.04 -36.42 -2.92
C VAL A 561 -46.67 -37.22 -1.66
N THR A 562 -47.65 -37.81 -0.99
CA THR A 562 -47.44 -38.60 0.23
C THR A 562 -47.17 -40.07 -0.11
N GLY A 563 -46.55 -40.81 0.82
CA GLY A 563 -46.34 -42.26 0.65
C GLY A 563 -47.65 -43.03 0.46
N GLU A 564 -48.75 -42.55 1.04
CA GLU A 564 -50.09 -43.11 0.82
C GLU A 564 -50.61 -42.87 -0.60
N GLN A 565 -50.31 -41.71 -1.21
CA GLN A 565 -50.66 -41.45 -2.61
C GLN A 565 -49.87 -42.33 -3.57
N ILE A 566 -48.58 -42.58 -3.30
CA ILE A 566 -47.77 -43.51 -4.08
C ILE A 566 -48.32 -44.94 -3.97
N ARG A 567 -48.73 -45.36 -2.77
CA ARG A 567 -49.37 -46.66 -2.57
C ARG A 567 -50.67 -46.79 -3.36
N LYS A 568 -51.54 -45.77 -3.30
CA LYS A 568 -52.80 -45.76 -4.05
C LYS A 568 -52.60 -45.79 -5.56
N GLU A 569 -51.68 -44.99 -6.09
CA GLU A 569 -51.36 -44.99 -7.52
C GLU A 569 -50.75 -46.32 -7.97
N ARG A 570 -49.88 -46.91 -7.14
CA ARG A 570 -49.28 -48.22 -7.40
C ARG A 570 -50.34 -49.32 -7.46
N GLU A 571 -51.22 -49.37 -6.46
CA GLU A 571 -52.31 -50.35 -6.38
C GLU A 571 -53.33 -50.14 -7.50
N ALA A 572 -53.65 -48.88 -7.87
CA ALA A 572 -54.56 -48.56 -8.96
C ALA A 572 -54.04 -48.98 -10.35
N LYS A 573 -52.71 -49.06 -10.52
CA LYS A 573 -52.07 -49.51 -11.77
C LYS A 573 -51.48 -50.92 -11.67
N GLU A 574 -51.89 -51.69 -10.66
CA GLU A 574 -51.51 -53.09 -10.43
C GLU A 574 -49.99 -53.38 -10.35
N VAL A 575 -49.18 -52.35 -10.09
CA VAL A 575 -47.73 -52.50 -9.96
C VAL A 575 -47.37 -53.12 -8.61
N SER A 576 -46.55 -54.16 -8.58
CA SER A 576 -46.12 -54.76 -7.31
C SER A 576 -45.11 -53.87 -6.57
N GLN A 577 -45.16 -53.88 -5.23
CA GLN A 577 -44.22 -53.12 -4.40
C GLN A 577 -42.76 -53.57 -4.64
N ALA A 578 -42.54 -54.86 -4.93
CA ALA A 578 -41.21 -55.39 -5.23
C ALA A 578 -40.69 -54.90 -6.59
N ALA A 579 -41.54 -54.87 -7.62
CA ALA A 579 -41.15 -54.39 -8.94
C ALA A 579 -40.78 -52.90 -8.93
N LEU A 580 -41.56 -52.06 -8.24
CA LEU A 580 -41.26 -50.63 -8.13
C LEU A 580 -40.00 -50.36 -7.30
N ALA A 581 -39.75 -51.14 -6.24
CA ALA A 581 -38.53 -51.04 -5.46
C ALA A 581 -37.29 -51.46 -6.27
N LEU A 582 -37.40 -52.54 -7.06
CA LEU A 582 -36.34 -53.00 -7.96
C LEU A 582 -36.01 -51.95 -9.03
N TRP A 583 -37.03 -51.33 -9.65
CA TRP A 583 -36.86 -50.26 -10.64
C TRP A 583 -36.14 -49.04 -10.07
N MET A 584 -36.36 -48.73 -8.78
CA MET A 584 -35.66 -47.65 -8.06
C MET A 584 -34.27 -48.05 -7.51
N GLU A 585 -33.82 -49.29 -7.75
CA GLU A 585 -32.62 -49.87 -7.13
C GLU A 585 -32.64 -49.78 -5.58
N LYS A 586 -33.81 -50.00 -4.97
CA LYS A 586 -34.02 -49.99 -3.51
C LYS A 586 -34.60 -51.31 -3.03
N THR A 587 -34.48 -51.54 -1.72
CA THR A 587 -35.07 -52.72 -1.10
C THR A 587 -36.59 -52.57 -0.96
N PRO A 588 -37.38 -53.65 -1.11
CA PRO A 588 -38.84 -53.60 -0.90
C PRO A 588 -39.22 -53.10 0.51
N ALA A 589 -38.39 -53.37 1.52
CA ALA A 589 -38.56 -52.86 2.87
C ALA A 589 -38.46 -51.32 2.95
N TRP A 590 -37.60 -50.69 2.13
CA TRP A 590 -37.47 -49.24 2.06
C TRP A 590 -38.76 -48.60 1.53
N LEU A 591 -39.34 -49.16 0.46
CA LEU A 591 -40.59 -48.67 -0.12
C LEU A 591 -41.78 -48.89 0.82
N CYS A 592 -41.83 -50.04 1.51
CA CYS A 592 -42.84 -50.33 2.53
C CYS A 592 -42.81 -49.33 3.69
N GLN A 593 -41.63 -48.87 4.13
CA GLN A 593 -41.53 -47.83 5.16
C GLN A 593 -41.98 -46.46 4.67
N ILE A 594 -41.84 -46.15 3.38
CA ILE A 594 -42.33 -44.91 2.77
C ILE A 594 -43.86 -44.96 2.63
N GLU A 595 -44.42 -46.04 2.08
CA GLU A 595 -45.87 -46.20 1.92
C GLU A 595 -46.61 -46.19 3.27
N LYS A 596 -45.98 -46.70 4.34
CA LYS A 596 -46.51 -46.64 5.72
C LYS A 596 -46.23 -45.30 6.42
N GLY A 597 -45.63 -44.32 5.74
CA GLY A 597 -45.33 -43.00 6.30
C GLY A 597 -44.26 -42.97 7.39
N ARG A 598 -43.57 -44.10 7.65
CA ARG A 598 -42.52 -44.21 8.68
C ARG A 598 -41.19 -43.59 8.25
N ARG A 599 -41.00 -43.37 6.95
CA ARG A 599 -39.82 -42.70 6.37
C ARG A 599 -40.25 -41.49 5.55
N LYS A 600 -39.56 -40.35 5.74
CA LYS A 600 -39.83 -39.11 5.00
C LYS A 600 -39.38 -39.26 3.55
N LEU A 601 -40.28 -38.96 2.63
CA LEU A 601 -40.04 -39.01 1.19
C LEU A 601 -39.46 -37.68 0.67
N SER A 602 -38.36 -37.75 -0.07
CA SER A 602 -37.78 -36.61 -0.77
C SER A 602 -38.63 -36.23 -2.00
N PRO A 603 -38.75 -34.95 -2.38
CA PRO A 603 -39.50 -34.54 -3.57
C PRO A 603 -38.95 -35.12 -4.89
N LYS A 604 -37.66 -35.45 -4.93
CA LYS A 604 -37.02 -36.07 -6.09
C LYS A 604 -37.48 -37.52 -6.22
N ASP A 605 -37.34 -38.27 -5.13
CA ASP A 605 -37.74 -39.68 -5.01
C ASP A 605 -39.24 -39.86 -5.27
N ALA A 606 -40.08 -38.90 -4.86
CA ALA A 606 -41.52 -38.94 -5.11
C ALA A 606 -41.87 -38.85 -6.61
N LYS A 607 -41.15 -38.02 -7.36
CA LYS A 607 -41.34 -37.90 -8.82
C LYS A 607 -40.83 -39.13 -9.55
N GLU A 608 -39.71 -39.69 -9.11
CA GLU A 608 -39.14 -40.90 -9.69
C GLU A 608 -40.04 -42.12 -9.44
N LEU A 609 -40.61 -42.26 -8.24
CA LEU A 609 -41.57 -43.33 -7.93
C LEU A 609 -42.84 -43.26 -8.80
N LEU A 610 -43.40 -42.07 -9.02
CA LEU A 610 -44.57 -41.93 -9.90
C LEU A 610 -44.23 -42.27 -11.36
N LYS A 611 -43.06 -41.84 -11.86
CA LYS A 611 -42.59 -42.23 -13.19
C LYS A 611 -42.36 -43.75 -13.31
N GLY A 612 -41.82 -44.37 -12.28
CA GLY A 612 -41.62 -45.83 -12.24
C GLY A 612 -42.95 -46.58 -12.26
N ILE A 613 -43.97 -46.09 -11.56
CA ILE A 613 -45.33 -46.66 -11.61
C ILE A 613 -45.91 -46.55 -13.02
N ASP A 614 -45.82 -45.39 -13.66
CA ASP A 614 -46.33 -45.18 -15.02
C ASP A 614 -45.62 -46.08 -16.04
N PHE A 615 -44.29 -46.20 -15.94
CA PHE A 615 -43.47 -47.03 -16.83
C PHE A 615 -43.76 -48.53 -16.68
N LEU A 616 -43.85 -49.03 -15.43
CA LEU A 616 -44.14 -50.44 -15.17
C LEU A 616 -45.57 -50.80 -15.56
N ALA A 617 -46.53 -49.90 -15.38
CA ALA A 617 -47.91 -50.12 -15.80
C ALA A 617 -48.07 -50.19 -17.33
N GLN A 618 -47.31 -49.39 -18.08
CA GLN A 618 -47.28 -49.44 -19.56
C GLN A 618 -46.60 -50.70 -20.10
N SER A 619 -45.65 -51.25 -19.34
CA SER A 619 -44.91 -52.46 -19.73
C SER A 619 -45.75 -53.74 -19.54
N GLN A 620 -46.80 -53.71 -18.73
CA GLN A 620 -47.72 -54.84 -18.49
C GLN A 620 -48.91 -54.90 -19.46
N THR A 621 -49.17 -53.84 -20.22
CA THR A 621 -50.26 -53.79 -21.23
C THR A 621 -49.80 -54.11 -22.66
N SER A 622 -48.52 -54.43 -22.85
CA SER A 622 -47.92 -54.74 -24.16
C SER A 622 -47.46 -56.19 -24.32
N GLU A 623 -47.93 -57.11 -23.45
CA GLU A 623 -47.77 -58.57 -23.57
C GLU A 623 -49.11 -59.26 -23.88
#